data_AF-Q4RAN0-F1
#
_entry.id   AF-Q4RAN0-F1
#
_cell.length_a   1.000
_cell.length_b   1.000
_cell.length_c   1.000
_cell.angle_alpha   90.00
_cell.angle_beta   90.00
_cell.angle_gamma   90.00
#
_symmetry.space_group_name_H-M   'P 1'
#
loop_
_entity.id
_entity.type
_entity.pdbx_description
1 polymer ?
#
loop_
_entity_poly.entity_id
_entity_poly.type
_entity_poly.pdbx_seq_one_letter_code
_entity_poly.pdbx_strand_id
1 'polypeptide(L)'
;PAELQGCVFADSLVTLSKGGQVLGNFTVTVEFARRDQEPCMLLHAQSRGTIDHCPCGTTVTAYLTTDLEVLEEHYQEYVRGSSLEKKWHMVQHDGQLCISKVTTAGEVTQPSAIS
;
A
#
# COMPACT_ATOMS: atom_id res chain seq x y z
N PRO A 1 22.41 -3.76 10.76
CA PRO A 1 23.19 -2.93 11.71
C PRO A 1 22.47 -2.86 13.05
N ALA A 2 23.15 -2.55 14.17
CA ALA A 2 22.52 -2.49 15.49
C ALA A 2 21.44 -1.38 15.54
N GLU A 3 21.68 -0.30 14.80
CA GLU A 3 20.81 0.86 14.65
C GLU A 3 19.48 0.51 13.97
N LEU A 4 19.49 -0.47 13.05
CA LEU A 4 18.28 -0.91 12.34
C LEU A 4 17.30 -1.70 13.23
N GLN A 5 17.71 -2.14 14.42
CA GLN A 5 16.77 -2.80 15.32
C GLN A 5 15.61 -1.88 15.71
N GLY A 6 15.85 -0.55 15.79
CA GLY A 6 14.79 0.42 16.05
C GLY A 6 13.81 0.60 14.89
N CYS A 7 14.18 0.16 13.68
CA CYS A 7 13.31 0.19 12.51
C CYS A 7 12.42 -1.05 12.40
N VAL A 8 12.64 -2.10 13.20
CA VAL A 8 11.82 -3.31 13.19
C VAL A 8 10.64 -3.13 14.14
N PHE A 9 9.44 -3.02 13.60
CA PHE A 9 8.23 -2.85 14.39
C PHE A 9 6.99 -3.30 13.64
N ALA A 10 5.92 -3.52 14.39
CA ALA A 10 4.58 -3.67 13.86
C ALA A 10 3.66 -2.71 14.61
N ASP A 11 2.79 -2.00 13.88
CA ASP A 11 1.83 -1.08 14.47
C ASP A 11 0.50 -1.08 13.69
N SER A 12 -0.56 -0.62 14.34
CA SER A 12 -1.88 -0.53 13.75
C SER A 12 -2.70 0.62 14.32
N LEU A 13 -3.50 1.24 13.47
CA LEU A 13 -4.44 2.29 13.82
C LEU A 13 -5.84 1.91 13.34
N VAL A 14 -6.86 2.33 14.09
CA VAL A 14 -8.26 2.15 13.71
C VAL A 14 -8.93 3.51 13.68
N THR A 15 -9.65 3.79 12.60
CA THR A 15 -10.46 5.00 12.47
C THR A 15 -11.86 4.71 12.96
N LEU A 16 -12.36 5.55 13.88
CA LEU A 16 -13.69 5.41 14.45
C LEU A 16 -14.58 6.59 14.06
N SER A 17 -15.87 6.33 13.87
CA SER A 17 -16.88 7.37 13.79
C SER A 17 -17.11 8.02 15.16
N LYS A 18 -17.83 9.14 15.20
CA LYS A 18 -18.27 9.74 16.47
C LYS A 18 -19.09 8.78 17.34
N GLY A 19 -19.79 7.81 16.72
CA GLY A 19 -20.56 6.78 17.41
C GLY A 19 -19.73 5.54 17.81
N GLY A 20 -18.42 5.54 17.60
CA GLY A 20 -17.53 4.42 17.92
C GLY A 20 -17.53 3.29 16.89
N GLN A 21 -18.17 3.46 15.73
CA GLN A 21 -18.12 2.47 14.66
C GLN A 21 -16.76 2.51 13.95
N VAL A 22 -16.19 1.34 13.66
CA VAL A 22 -14.98 1.23 12.85
C VAL A 22 -15.27 1.66 11.41
N LEU A 23 -14.54 2.66 10.94
CA LEU A 23 -14.60 3.19 9.57
C LEU A 23 -13.44 2.70 8.70
N GLY A 24 -12.35 2.27 9.33
CA GLY A 24 -11.16 1.80 8.62
C GLY A 24 -10.06 1.36 9.56
N ASN A 25 -9.02 0.79 8.98
CA ASN A 25 -7.80 0.42 9.68
C ASN A 25 -6.58 0.74 8.83
N PHE A 26 -5.47 1.00 9.53
CA PHE A 26 -4.14 1.07 8.98
C PHE A 26 -3.26 0.08 9.74
N THR A 27 -2.42 -0.66 9.03
CA THR A 27 -1.42 -1.56 9.61
C THR A 27 -0.09 -1.33 8.93
N VAL A 28 1.00 -1.42 9.69
CA VAL A 28 2.36 -1.36 9.16
C VAL A 28 3.21 -2.39 9.86
N THR A 29 4.08 -3.04 9.10
CA THR A 29 5.11 -3.95 9.58
C THR A 29 6.40 -3.63 8.89
N VAL A 30 7.49 -3.64 9.65
CA VAL A 30 8.85 -3.51 9.15
C VAL A 30 9.67 -4.61 9.79
N GLU A 31 10.27 -5.45 8.96
CA GLU A 31 11.04 -6.61 9.41
C GLU A 31 12.34 -6.76 8.63
N PHE A 32 13.30 -7.49 9.20
CA PHE A 32 14.47 -7.91 8.44
C PHE A 32 14.09 -8.98 7.43
N ALA A 33 14.59 -8.84 6.21
CA ALA A 33 14.31 -9.75 5.13
C ALA A 33 15.58 -10.06 4.32
N ARG A 34 15.42 -10.89 3.29
CA ARG A 34 16.44 -11.14 2.28
C ARG A 34 15.80 -11.09 0.90
N ARG A 35 16.48 -10.44 -0.03
CA ARG A 35 16.11 -10.40 -1.45
C ARG A 35 17.35 -10.74 -2.25
N ASP A 36 17.25 -11.71 -3.15
CA ASP A 36 18.39 -12.23 -3.92
C ASP A 36 19.60 -12.61 -3.05
N GLN A 37 19.33 -13.18 -1.86
CA GLN A 37 20.29 -13.53 -0.80
C GLN A 37 20.94 -12.35 -0.06
N GLU A 38 20.72 -11.11 -0.50
CA GLU A 38 21.22 -9.91 0.16
C GLU A 38 20.32 -9.51 1.35
N PRO A 39 20.90 -9.17 2.52
CA PRO A 39 20.15 -8.62 3.64
C PRO A 39 19.45 -7.31 3.29
N CYS A 40 18.17 -7.20 3.63
CA CYS A 40 17.36 -6.00 3.40
C CYS A 40 16.32 -5.84 4.52
N MET A 41 15.47 -4.83 4.38
CA MET A 41 14.27 -4.67 5.20
C MET A 41 13.02 -4.82 4.33
N LEU A 42 11.97 -5.41 4.88
CA LEU A 42 10.66 -5.49 4.26
C LEU A 42 9.70 -4.59 5.02
N LEU A 43 9.18 -3.57 4.34
CA LEU A 43 8.05 -2.75 4.76
C LEU A 43 6.79 -3.34 4.12
N HIS A 44 5.77 -3.61 4.93
CA HIS A 44 4.43 -3.86 4.45
C HIS A 44 3.43 -2.99 5.20
N ALA A 45 2.75 -2.10 4.47
CA ALA A 45 1.76 -1.18 4.99
C ALA A 45 0.44 -1.33 4.23
N GLN A 46 -0.66 -1.28 4.96
CA GLN A 46 -2.00 -1.37 4.37
C GLN A 46 -2.95 -0.41 5.06
N SER A 47 -3.76 0.29 4.28
CA SER A 47 -4.92 1.06 4.72
C SER A 47 -6.18 0.51 4.07
N ARG A 48 -7.25 0.39 4.84
CA ARG A 48 -8.58 -0.04 4.37
C ARG A 48 -9.65 0.84 4.99
N GLY A 49 -10.67 1.14 4.22
CA GLY A 49 -11.83 1.88 4.69
C GLY A 49 -12.96 1.83 3.69
N THR A 50 -13.87 2.81 3.79
CA THR A 50 -14.96 3.01 2.84
C THR A 50 -15.09 4.48 2.46
N ILE A 51 -15.42 4.75 1.19
CA ILE A 51 -15.82 6.06 0.67
C ILE A 51 -17.23 5.86 0.11
N ASP A 52 -18.24 6.61 0.57
CA ASP A 52 -19.63 6.44 0.14
C ASP A 52 -20.10 4.97 0.18
N HIS A 53 -19.76 4.27 1.27
CA HIS A 53 -19.99 2.83 1.48
C HIS A 53 -19.27 1.88 0.50
N CYS A 54 -18.46 2.40 -0.42
CA CYS A 54 -17.62 1.63 -1.32
C CYS A 54 -16.28 1.27 -0.65
N PRO A 55 -15.93 -0.01 -0.50
CA PRO A 55 -14.65 -0.41 0.07
C PRO A 55 -13.47 0.16 -0.71
N CYS A 56 -12.53 0.77 -0.02
CA CYS A 56 -11.32 1.32 -0.62
C CYS A 56 -10.09 0.93 0.21
N GLY A 57 -8.93 1.01 -0.41
CA GLY A 57 -7.69 0.77 0.32
C GLY A 57 -6.45 0.99 -0.50
N THR A 58 -5.34 1.01 0.23
CA THR A 58 -3.99 1.14 -0.28
C THR A 58 -3.13 0.06 0.36
N THR A 59 -2.30 -0.61 -0.42
CA THR A 59 -1.28 -1.53 0.06
C THR A 59 0.06 -1.11 -0.53
N VAL A 60 1.08 -1.05 0.31
CA VAL A 60 2.47 -0.81 -0.06
C VAL A 60 3.32 -1.93 0.49
N THR A 61 4.08 -2.59 -0.37
CA THR A 61 5.11 -3.56 0.01
C THR A 61 6.43 -3.09 -0.57
N ALA A 62 7.42 -2.78 0.27
CA ALA A 62 8.71 -2.29 -0.20
C ALA A 62 9.86 -3.10 0.41
N TYR A 63 10.83 -3.45 -0.42
CA TYR A 63 12.13 -3.92 0.00
C TYR A 63 13.09 -2.72 0.07
N LEU A 64 13.77 -2.57 1.19
CA LEU A 64 14.67 -1.45 1.46
C LEU A 64 16.10 -1.94 1.71
N THR A 65 17.10 -1.17 1.31
CA THR A 65 18.49 -1.40 1.74
C THR A 65 18.63 -1.24 3.26
N THR A 66 19.79 -1.63 3.80
CA THR A 66 20.14 -1.33 5.19
C THR A 66 20.31 0.16 5.48
N ASP A 67 20.38 1.00 4.44
CA ASP A 67 20.40 2.46 4.54
C ASP A 67 19.01 3.07 4.31
N LEU A 68 17.96 2.22 4.29
CA LEU A 68 16.55 2.58 4.10
C LEU A 68 16.21 3.18 2.72
N GLU A 69 17.02 2.89 1.71
CA GLU A 69 16.73 3.24 0.32
C GLU A 69 15.84 2.17 -0.33
N VAL A 70 14.94 2.57 -1.24
CA VAL A 70 14.00 1.62 -1.86
C VAL A 70 14.67 0.80 -2.97
N LEU A 71 14.71 -0.52 -2.79
CA LEU A 71 15.16 -1.50 -3.80
C LEU A 71 14.03 -1.90 -4.74
N GLU A 72 12.84 -2.09 -4.18
CA GLU A 72 11.62 -2.42 -4.92
C GLU A 72 10.40 -2.02 -4.11
N GLU A 73 9.37 -1.53 -4.78
CA GLU A 73 8.08 -1.22 -4.19
C GLU A 73 6.96 -1.76 -5.08
N HIS A 74 6.00 -2.40 -4.44
CA HIS A 74 4.70 -2.73 -5.00
C HIS A 74 3.65 -1.89 -4.30
N TYR A 75 2.92 -1.11 -5.07
CA TYR A 75 1.80 -0.35 -4.57
C TYR A 75 0.52 -0.73 -5.31
N GLN A 76 -0.56 -0.82 -4.54
CA GLN A 76 -1.90 -1.00 -5.04
C GLN A 76 -2.85 -0.06 -4.31
N GLU A 77 -3.70 0.63 -5.06
CA GLU A 77 -4.80 1.44 -4.57
C GLU A 77 -6.08 1.02 -5.30
N TYR A 78 -7.19 0.94 -4.57
CA TYR A 78 -8.47 0.56 -5.14
C TYR A 78 -9.65 1.28 -4.50
N VAL A 79 -10.71 1.43 -5.28
CA VAL A 79 -12.07 1.77 -4.83
C VAL A 79 -13.04 0.77 -5.48
N ARG A 80 -13.66 -0.10 -4.67
CA ARG A 80 -14.63 -1.10 -5.11
C ARG A 80 -15.99 -0.42 -5.29
N GLY A 81 -16.48 -0.32 -6.52
CA GLY A 81 -17.75 0.31 -6.88
C GLY A 81 -17.65 1.14 -8.15
N SER A 82 -16.56 1.90 -8.31
CA SER A 82 -16.20 2.63 -9.53
C SER A 82 -15.26 1.83 -10.45
N SER A 83 -14.92 0.58 -10.07
CA SER A 83 -13.93 -0.27 -10.74
C SER A 83 -12.59 0.42 -10.98
N LEU A 84 -12.21 1.33 -10.07
CA LEU A 84 -10.93 2.03 -10.12
C LEU A 84 -9.88 1.22 -9.34
N GLU A 85 -8.81 0.85 -10.02
CA GLU A 85 -7.63 0.26 -9.43
C GLU A 85 -6.38 0.87 -10.05
N LYS A 86 -5.43 1.25 -9.22
CA LYS A 86 -4.12 1.75 -9.64
C LYS A 86 -3.06 0.86 -9.01
N LYS A 87 -2.18 0.33 -9.85
CA LYS A 87 -1.02 -0.45 -9.44
C LYS A 87 0.23 0.23 -9.97
N TRP A 88 1.27 0.32 -9.15
CA TRP A 88 2.59 0.62 -9.65
C TRP A 88 3.61 -0.29 -9.00
N HIS A 89 4.64 -0.57 -9.78
CA HIS A 89 5.77 -1.38 -9.41
C HIS A 89 7.00 -0.56 -9.73
N MET A 90 7.84 -0.37 -8.72
CA MET A 90 9.08 0.37 -8.82
C MET A 90 10.21 -0.56 -8.44
N VAL A 91 11.30 -0.58 -9.22
CA VAL A 91 12.45 -1.42 -8.95
C VAL A 91 13.73 -0.70 -9.34
N GLN A 92 14.74 -0.81 -8.49
CA GLN A 92 16.09 -0.34 -8.79
C GLN A 92 16.87 -1.46 -9.50
N HIS A 93 17.41 -1.16 -10.68
CA HIS A 93 18.18 -2.10 -11.50
C HIS A 93 19.35 -1.36 -12.13
N ASP A 94 20.58 -1.83 -11.91
CA ASP A 94 21.83 -1.23 -12.42
C ASP A 94 21.94 0.30 -12.18
N GLY A 95 21.53 0.74 -10.99
CA GLY A 95 21.53 2.17 -10.61
C GLY A 95 20.44 3.01 -11.28
N GLN A 96 19.55 2.41 -12.08
CA GLN A 96 18.40 3.06 -12.69
C GLN A 96 17.12 2.67 -11.95
N LEU A 97 16.16 3.60 -11.91
CA LEU A 97 14.82 3.37 -11.36
C LEU A 97 13.84 3.06 -12.49
N CYS A 98 13.32 1.84 -12.51
CA CYS A 98 12.26 1.44 -13.43
C CYS A 98 10.91 1.54 -12.73
N ILE A 99 9.93 2.18 -13.39
CA ILE A 99 8.57 2.35 -12.84
C ILE A 99 7.56 1.84 -13.87
N SER A 100 6.81 0.81 -13.50
CA SER A 100 5.67 0.30 -14.25
C SER A 100 4.38 0.72 -13.56
N LYS A 101 3.48 1.39 -14.28
CA LYS A 101 2.18 1.83 -13.75
C LYS A 101 1.05 1.28 -14.60
N VAL A 102 0.06 0.70 -13.93
CA VAL A 102 -1.21 0.25 -14.52
C VAL A 102 -2.35 0.98 -13.82
N THR A 103 -3.30 1.47 -14.60
CA THR A 103 -4.54 2.05 -14.08
C THR A 103 -5.70 1.41 -14.81
N THR A 104 -6.58 0.80 -14.03
CA THR A 104 -7.83 0.21 -14.49
C THR A 104 -8.95 1.10 -14.00
N ALA A 105 -9.78 1.58 -14.92
CA ALA A 105 -11.02 2.28 -14.62
C ALA A 105 -12.14 1.55 -15.37
N GLY A 106 -13.16 1.08 -14.66
CA GLY A 106 -14.38 0.57 -15.30
C GLY A 106 -15.32 1.71 -15.66
N GLU A 107 -16.32 1.41 -16.49
CA GLU A 107 -17.36 2.38 -16.84
C GLU A 107 -18.23 2.71 -15.62
N VAL A 108 -18.47 4.01 -15.40
CA VAL A 108 -19.47 4.49 -14.44
C VAL A 108 -20.85 4.28 -15.07
N THR A 109 -21.60 3.27 -14.64
CA THR A 109 -23.03 3.21 -14.94
C THR A 109 -23.71 4.30 -14.10
N GLN A 110 -23.94 5.48 -14.67
CA GLN A 110 -24.85 6.45 -14.07
C GLN A 110 -26.23 5.78 -13.97
N PRO A 111 -26.87 5.71 -12.80
CA PRO A 111 -28.29 5.37 -12.75
C PRO A 111 -29.03 6.48 -13.50
N SER A 112 -29.63 6.13 -14.63
CA SER A 112 -30.49 7.01 -15.40
C SER A 112 -31.58 7.56 -14.48
N ALA A 113 -31.63 8.88 -14.33
CA ALA A 113 -32.76 9.54 -13.71
C ALA A 113 -34.00 9.23 -14.55
N ILE A 114 -34.91 8.44 -14.00
CA ILE A 114 -36.24 8.25 -14.57
C ILE A 114 -37.01 9.54 -14.23
N SER A 115 -37.25 10.37 -15.25
CA SER A 115 -38.22 11.47 -15.20
C SER A 115 -39.58 11.00 -15.70
#